data_AF-A0A7S1WWM6-F1
#
_entry.id   AF-A0A7S1WWM6-F1
#
_cell.length_a   1.000
_cell.length_b   1.000
_cell.length_c   1.000
_cell.angle_alpha   90.00
_cell.angle_beta   90.00
_cell.angle_gamma   90.00
#
_symmetry.space_group_name_H-M   'P 1'
#
loop_
_entity.id
_entity.type
_entity.pdbx_description
1 polymer ?
#
loop_
_entity_poly.entity_id
_entity_poly.type
_entity_poly.pdbx_seq_one_letter_code
_entity_poly.pdbx_strand_id
1 'polypeptide(L)'
;ALSKVPDLDARVFSTAVTLMDLQKWRSGNLTAEVMDWVRLLAGVEGEQLAMNMHFVNRADILPWSWNVMGLGWIRYRLPQHCVDRARVLHWAGPNRQKPWSQHWSRITVHDDLFAPYDLRQQCEVIA
;
A
#
# COMPACT_ATOMS: atom_id res chain seq x y z
N ALA A 1 19.58 13.12 20.03
CA ALA A 1 18.84 11.99 19.43
C ALA A 1 17.60 12.43 18.63
N LEU A 2 16.95 13.57 18.95
CA LEU A 2 15.72 14.04 18.28
C LEU A 2 15.91 14.96 17.06
N SER A 3 17.15 15.28 16.65
CA SER A 3 17.42 16.12 15.47
C SER A 3 17.19 15.42 14.12
N LYS A 4 16.60 14.21 14.13
CA LYS A 4 16.31 13.39 12.94
C LYS A 4 14.82 13.19 12.70
N VAL A 5 13.95 13.83 13.47
CA VAL A 5 12.50 13.76 13.20
C VAL A 5 12.25 14.55 11.91
N PRO A 6 11.70 13.92 10.86
CA PRO A 6 11.40 14.61 9.62
C PRO A 6 10.39 15.73 9.87
N ASP A 7 10.44 16.75 9.02
CA ASP A 7 9.44 17.80 8.91
C ASP A 7 8.01 17.23 9.09
N LEU A 8 7.20 17.84 9.97
CA LEU A 8 5.84 17.38 10.26
C LEU A 8 4.91 17.54 9.06
N ASP A 9 5.27 18.41 8.11
CA ASP A 9 4.58 18.56 6.82
C ASP A 9 5.10 17.60 5.76
N ALA A 10 6.08 16.75 6.11
CA ALA A 10 6.67 15.82 5.16
C ALA A 10 5.65 14.76 4.71
N ARG A 11 5.61 14.54 3.41
CA ARG A 11 4.69 13.59 2.80
C ARG A 11 5.26 12.18 2.90
N VAL A 12 4.54 11.34 3.63
CA VAL A 12 4.74 9.89 3.63
C VAL A 12 4.01 9.24 2.46
N PHE A 13 4.50 8.09 2.02
CA PHE A 13 3.92 7.29 0.94
C PHE A 13 3.75 5.83 1.35
N SER A 14 2.87 5.13 0.65
CA SER A 14 2.70 3.67 0.82
C SER A 14 3.65 2.93 -0.12
N THR A 15 4.33 1.92 0.40
CA THR A 15 5.25 1.07 -0.38
C THR A 15 4.53 0.07 -1.29
N ALA A 16 3.21 -0.10 -1.13
CA ALA A 16 2.42 -1.08 -1.90
C ALA A 16 2.45 -0.86 -3.41
N VAL A 17 2.60 0.40 -3.85
CA VAL A 17 2.84 0.74 -5.26
C VAL A 17 4.00 1.72 -5.31
N THR A 18 5.14 1.27 -5.81
CA THR A 18 6.36 2.06 -5.93
C THR A 18 6.94 1.89 -7.33
N LEU A 19 7.30 3.00 -7.98
CA LEU A 19 8.10 2.98 -9.20
C LEU A 19 9.56 3.25 -8.83
N MET A 20 10.45 2.32 -9.17
CA MET A 20 11.86 2.38 -8.75
C MET A 20 12.80 2.50 -9.95
N ASP A 21 13.69 3.48 -9.91
CA ASP A 21 14.87 3.51 -10.77
C ASP A 21 15.90 2.50 -10.25
N LEU A 22 15.93 1.33 -10.89
CA LEU A 22 16.81 0.23 -10.48
C LEU A 22 18.29 0.52 -10.73
N GLN A 23 18.62 1.36 -11.70
CA GLN A 23 20.02 1.73 -11.96
C GLN A 23 20.53 2.60 -10.81
N LYS A 24 19.79 3.66 -10.47
CA LYS A 24 20.09 4.53 -9.33
C LYS A 24 20.12 3.75 -8.02
N TRP A 25 19.19 2.82 -7.84
CA TRP A 25 19.14 1.96 -6.65
C TRP A 25 20.41 1.13 -6.47
N ARG A 26 20.88 0.47 -7.55
CA ARG A 26 22.06 -0.39 -7.52
C ARG A 26 23.36 0.42 -7.40
N SER A 27 23.50 1.52 -8.16
CA SER A 27 24.72 2.32 -8.12
C SER A 27 24.85 3.17 -6.85
N GLY A 28 23.72 3.52 -6.21
CA GLY A 28 23.67 4.38 -5.04
C GLY A 28 23.74 3.65 -3.69
N ASN A 29 23.93 2.33 -3.67
CA ASN A 29 23.94 1.52 -2.43
C ASN A 29 22.65 1.66 -1.57
N LEU A 30 21.51 1.98 -2.20
CA LEU A 30 20.27 2.33 -1.48
C LEU A 30 19.72 1.17 -0.64
N THR A 31 19.95 -0.08 -1.05
CA THR A 31 19.58 -1.26 -0.25
C THR A 31 20.19 -1.19 1.15
N ALA A 32 21.49 -0.89 1.26
CA ALA A 32 22.17 -0.87 2.55
C ALA A 32 21.61 0.25 3.44
N GLU A 33 21.40 1.44 2.86
CA GLU A 33 20.89 2.60 3.59
C GLU A 33 19.44 2.40 4.09
N VAL A 34 18.58 1.73 3.31
CA VAL A 34 17.23 1.35 3.76
C VAL A 34 17.31 0.27 4.84
N MET A 35 18.20 -0.70 4.70
CA MET A 35 18.36 -1.78 5.69
C MET A 35 18.81 -1.26 7.06
N ASP A 36 19.58 -0.18 7.12
CA ASP A 36 19.93 0.46 8.39
C ASP A 36 18.68 1.01 9.10
N TRP A 37 17.74 1.60 8.37
CA TRP A 37 16.45 2.00 8.92
C TRP A 37 15.61 0.80 9.36
N VAL A 38 15.56 -0.28 8.58
CA VAL A 38 14.85 -1.51 8.97
C VAL A 38 15.37 -2.05 10.30
N ARG A 39 16.69 -2.05 10.51
CA ARG A 39 17.31 -2.49 11.77
C ARG A 39 16.99 -1.55 12.93
N LEU A 40 17.03 -0.24 12.70
CA LEU A 40 16.74 0.77 13.73
C LEU A 40 15.26 0.76 14.16
N LEU A 41 14.36 0.43 13.23
CA LEU A 41 12.91 0.46 13.42
C LEU A 41 12.31 -0.93 13.64
N ALA A 42 13.15 -1.92 13.92
CA ALA A 42 12.75 -3.32 13.98
C ALA A 42 11.50 -3.51 14.86
N GLY A 43 10.43 -4.04 14.26
CA GLY A 43 9.15 -4.31 14.93
C GLY A 43 8.09 -3.21 14.84
N VAL A 44 8.37 -2.07 14.19
CA VAL A 44 7.41 -0.96 14.04
C VAL A 44 7.17 -0.65 12.56
N GLU A 45 5.96 -0.93 12.07
CA GLU A 45 5.49 -0.57 10.70
C GLU A 45 6.40 -1.04 9.53
N GLY A 46 7.30 -1.99 9.81
CA GLY A 46 8.07 -2.76 8.84
C GLY A 46 8.88 -1.93 7.84
N GLU A 47 8.95 -2.45 6.61
CA GLU A 47 9.64 -1.82 5.50
C GLU A 47 8.99 -0.50 5.07
N GLN A 48 7.67 -0.34 5.28
CA GLN A 48 6.98 0.90 4.93
C GLN A 48 7.55 2.09 5.70
N LEU A 49 7.74 1.95 7.02
CA LEU A 49 8.34 3.03 7.81
C LEU A 49 9.80 3.25 7.45
N ALA A 50 10.58 2.19 7.25
CA ALA A 50 11.98 2.33 6.84
C ALA A 50 12.14 3.07 5.50
N MET A 51 11.30 2.74 4.51
CA MET A 51 11.26 3.42 3.22
C MET A 51 10.86 4.89 3.35
N ASN A 52 9.89 5.22 4.22
CA ASN A 52 9.53 6.60 4.49
C ASN A 52 10.66 7.37 5.18
N MET A 53 11.29 6.82 6.23
CA MET A 53 12.40 7.47 6.92
C MET A 53 13.60 7.73 6.00
N HIS A 54 13.84 6.82 5.05
CA HIS A 54 14.82 7.05 4.02
C HIS A 54 14.31 8.10 3.02
N PHE A 55 13.24 7.84 2.27
CA PHE A 55 12.86 8.64 1.10
C PHE A 55 12.00 9.88 1.38
N VAL A 56 11.73 10.22 2.64
CA VAL A 56 11.00 11.44 3.00
C VAL A 56 11.61 12.65 2.29
N ASN A 57 10.78 13.39 1.54
CA ASN A 57 11.17 14.54 0.71
C ASN A 57 12.24 14.24 -0.38
N ARG A 58 12.49 12.97 -0.71
CA ARG A 58 13.47 12.51 -1.72
C ARG A 58 12.85 11.66 -2.84
N ALA A 59 11.52 11.54 -2.85
CA ALA A 59 10.77 10.77 -3.83
C ALA A 59 9.65 11.61 -4.46
N ASP A 60 9.37 11.35 -5.72
CA ASP A 60 8.19 11.87 -6.41
C ASP A 60 6.93 11.13 -5.96
N ILE A 61 5.82 11.86 -5.86
CA ILE A 61 4.53 11.31 -5.42
C ILE A 61 3.69 10.93 -6.63
N LEU A 62 3.34 9.65 -6.72
CA LEU A 62 2.38 9.18 -7.72
C LEU A 62 0.99 9.79 -7.46
N PRO A 63 0.23 10.12 -8.52
CA PRO A 63 -1.17 10.50 -8.37
C PRO A 63 -1.96 9.42 -7.62
N TRP A 64 -2.91 9.83 -6.77
CA TRP A 64 -3.68 8.92 -5.91
C TRP A 64 -4.33 7.74 -6.65
N SER A 65 -4.67 7.93 -7.93
CA SER A 65 -5.28 6.88 -8.77
C SER A 65 -4.41 5.64 -8.90
N TRP A 66 -3.09 5.78 -8.76
CA TRP A 66 -2.14 4.65 -8.82
C TRP A 66 -2.06 3.84 -7.53
N ASN A 67 -2.71 4.28 -6.44
CA ASN A 67 -2.77 3.51 -5.20
C ASN A 67 -4.00 3.95 -4.38
N VAL A 68 -5.19 3.47 -4.76
CA VAL A 68 -6.43 3.73 -4.01
C VAL A 68 -6.42 2.86 -2.76
N MET A 69 -5.84 3.40 -1.69
CA MET A 69 -5.58 2.67 -0.45
C MET A 69 -6.75 2.68 0.52
N GLY A 70 -6.68 1.78 1.50
CA GLY A 70 -7.61 1.76 2.63
C GLY A 70 -8.89 0.96 2.40
N LEU A 71 -9.03 0.25 1.27
CA LEU A 71 -10.25 -0.51 0.96
C LEU A 71 -10.56 -1.63 1.98
N GLY A 72 -9.56 -2.09 2.75
CA GLY A 72 -9.77 -3.04 3.87
C GLY A 72 -10.10 -2.38 5.21
N TRP A 73 -10.17 -1.05 5.29
CA TRP A 73 -10.46 -0.29 6.51
C TRP A 73 -11.74 0.54 6.40
N ILE A 74 -11.99 1.11 5.22
CA ILE A 74 -13.12 2.02 5.01
C ILE A 74 -14.45 1.26 5.02
N ARG A 75 -15.44 1.81 5.73
CA ARG A 75 -16.80 1.23 5.85
C ARG A 75 -17.82 1.93 4.95
N TYR A 76 -17.37 2.82 4.08
CA TYR A 76 -18.21 3.59 3.17
C TYR A 76 -17.79 3.35 1.73
N ARG A 77 -18.76 3.42 0.83
CA ARG A 77 -18.53 3.23 -0.59
C ARG A 77 -17.71 4.40 -1.13
N LEU A 78 -16.72 4.10 -1.98
CA LEU A 78 -15.98 5.16 -2.65
C LEU A 78 -16.90 5.83 -3.67
N PRO A 79 -16.82 7.16 -3.85
CA PRO A 79 -17.52 7.83 -4.93
C PRO A 79 -17.19 7.17 -6.28
N GLN A 80 -18.17 6.99 -7.16
CA GLN A 80 -17.99 6.27 -8.42
C GLN A 80 -16.88 6.89 -9.27
N HIS A 81 -16.81 8.22 -9.35
CA HIS A 81 -15.75 8.92 -10.08
C HIS A 81 -14.32 8.62 -9.57
N CYS A 82 -14.17 8.25 -8.29
CA CYS A 82 -12.90 7.81 -7.75
C CYS A 82 -12.55 6.40 -8.23
N VAL A 83 -13.55 5.51 -8.26
CA VAL A 83 -13.43 4.14 -8.77
C VAL A 83 -13.08 4.15 -10.26
N ASP A 84 -13.79 4.95 -11.06
CA ASP A 84 -13.60 5.02 -12.52
C ASP A 84 -12.18 5.52 -12.90
N ARG A 85 -11.61 6.38 -12.06
CA ARG A 85 -10.25 6.91 -12.25
C ARG A 85 -9.16 6.05 -11.64
N ALA A 86 -9.51 5.05 -10.82
CA ALA A 86 -8.55 4.18 -10.19
C ALA A 86 -7.77 3.39 -11.25
N ARG A 87 -6.46 3.33 -11.07
CA ARG A 87 -5.55 2.46 -11.85
C ARG A 87 -5.18 1.22 -11.04
N VAL A 88 -5.05 1.37 -9.72
CA VAL A 88 -4.78 0.26 -8.79
C VAL A 88 -5.66 0.43 -7.55
N LEU A 89 -6.37 -0.64 -7.20
CA LEU A 89 -7.16 -0.75 -5.98
C LEU A 89 -6.33 -1.50 -4.91
N HIS A 90 -6.18 -0.90 -3.74
CA HIS A 90 -5.36 -1.45 -2.67
C HIS A 90 -6.18 -1.70 -1.41
N TRP A 91 -6.47 -2.98 -1.15
CA TRP A 91 -7.06 -3.48 0.10
C TRP A 91 -6.06 -3.47 1.25
N ALA A 92 -5.45 -2.32 1.54
CA ALA A 92 -4.67 -2.10 2.74
C ALA A 92 -5.53 -2.40 3.98
N GLY A 93 -4.94 -3.04 4.99
CA GLY A 93 -5.60 -3.38 6.24
C GLY A 93 -5.56 -4.85 6.62
N PRO A 94 -6.29 -5.25 7.67
CA PRO A 94 -6.14 -6.56 8.27
C PRO A 94 -6.47 -7.67 7.27
N ASN A 95 -5.79 -8.81 7.38
CA ASN A 95 -6.06 -9.97 6.52
C ASN A 95 -7.52 -10.43 6.60
N ARG A 96 -8.16 -10.27 7.77
CA ARG A 96 -9.58 -10.57 7.93
C ARG A 96 -10.52 -9.67 7.11
N GLN A 97 -10.03 -8.53 6.63
CA GLN A 97 -10.80 -7.54 5.88
C GLN A 97 -10.62 -7.61 4.36
N LYS A 98 -9.80 -8.55 3.86
CA LYS A 98 -9.56 -8.68 2.40
C LYS A 98 -10.78 -9.29 1.68
N PRO A 99 -11.07 -8.96 0.42
CA PRO A 99 -12.27 -9.44 -0.26
C PRO A 99 -12.29 -10.97 -0.44
N TRP A 100 -11.12 -11.62 -0.48
CA TRP A 100 -11.00 -13.08 -0.50
C TRP A 100 -11.17 -13.75 0.88
N SER A 101 -11.19 -12.99 1.98
CA SER A 101 -11.38 -13.51 3.32
C SER A 101 -12.82 -13.97 3.55
N GLN A 102 -12.97 -15.13 4.21
CA GLN A 102 -14.25 -15.71 4.64
C GLN A 102 -14.66 -15.30 6.07
N HIS A 103 -13.98 -14.31 6.67
CA HIS A 103 -14.32 -13.85 8.01
C HIS A 103 -15.71 -13.18 8.03
N TRP A 104 -16.59 -13.68 8.89
CA TRP A 104 -17.99 -13.24 9.00
C TRP A 104 -18.18 -11.76 9.37
N SER A 105 -17.21 -11.15 10.07
CA SER A 105 -17.24 -9.74 10.49
C SER A 105 -16.50 -8.79 9.55
N ARG A 106 -16.23 -9.26 8.33
CA ARG A 106 -15.52 -8.49 7.31
C ARG A 106 -16.38 -7.37 6.74
N ILE A 107 -15.73 -6.28 6.39
CA ILE A 107 -16.28 -5.19 5.59
C ILE A 107 -16.37 -5.65 4.13
N THR A 108 -17.58 -5.61 3.57
CA THR A 108 -17.89 -6.13 2.22
C THR A 108 -18.20 -5.03 1.20
N VAL A 109 -17.99 -3.76 1.57
CA VAL A 109 -18.46 -2.56 0.85
C VAL A 109 -17.92 -2.45 -0.59
N HIS A 110 -16.80 -3.09 -0.90
CA HIS A 110 -16.13 -3.05 -2.20
C HIS A 110 -15.88 -4.43 -2.79
N ASP A 111 -16.60 -5.45 -2.33
CA ASP A 111 -16.41 -6.82 -2.79
C ASP A 111 -16.73 -7.00 -4.25
N ASP A 112 -17.72 -6.28 -4.75
CA ASP A 112 -18.08 -6.19 -6.17
C ASP A 112 -16.92 -5.68 -7.05
N LEU A 113 -16.00 -4.86 -6.53
CA LEU A 113 -14.82 -4.44 -7.28
C LEU A 113 -13.81 -5.59 -7.44
N PHE A 114 -13.81 -6.56 -6.52
CA PHE A 114 -12.96 -7.75 -6.57
C PHE A 114 -13.66 -8.95 -7.20
N ALA A 115 -14.99 -9.08 -7.05
CA ALA A 115 -15.76 -10.28 -7.41
C ALA A 115 -15.51 -10.79 -8.84
N PRO A 116 -15.40 -9.93 -9.88
CA PRO A 116 -15.07 -10.41 -11.23
C PRO A 116 -13.71 -11.13 -11.34
N TYR A 117 -12.83 -10.90 -10.38
CA TYR A 117 -11.48 -11.46 -10.30
C TYR A 117 -11.34 -12.54 -9.20
N ASP A 118 -12.44 -12.92 -8.53
CA ASP A 118 -12.41 -13.97 -7.50
C ASP A 118 -12.26 -15.35 -8.16
N LEU A 119 -11.09 -15.96 -8.00
CA LEU A 119 -10.77 -17.27 -8.57
C LEU A 119 -11.75 -18.36 -8.13
N ARG A 120 -12.36 -18.26 -6.94
CA ARG A 120 -13.34 -19.26 -6.47
C ARG A 120 -14.59 -19.27 -7.35
N GLN A 121 -15.08 -18.08 -7.70
CA GLN A 121 -16.23 -17.94 -8.59
C GLN A 121 -15.90 -18.36 -10.02
N GLN A 122 -14.65 -18.15 -10.45
CA GLN A 122 -14.21 -18.56 -11.79
C GLN A 122 -14.04 -20.08 -11.93
N CYS A 123 -13.54 -20.75 -10.88
CA CYS A 123 -13.36 -22.21 -10.90
C CYS A 123 -14.68 -22.98 -10.80
N GLU A 124 -15.69 -22.46 -10.09
CA GLU A 124 -17.02 -23.10 -10.00
C GLU A 124 -17.79 -23.10 -11.33
N VAL A 125 -17.43 -22.23 -12.28
CA VAL A 125 -18.06 -22.18 -13.62
C VAL A 125 -17.51 -23.27 -14.56
N ILE A 126 -16.40 -23.92 -14.21
CA ILE A 126 -15.73 -24.96 -15.03
C ILE A 126 -16.08 -26.39 -14.56
N ALA A 127 -16.88 -26.55 -13.49
CA ALA A 127 -17.29 -27.85 -12.95
C ALA A 127 -18.63 -28.34 -13.50
#